data_AF-V5NQR9-F1
#
_entry.id   AF-V5NQR9-F1
#
_cell.length_a   1.000
_cell.length_b   1.000
_cell.length_c   1.000
_cell.angle_alpha   90.00
_cell.angle_beta   90.00
_cell.angle_gamma   90.00
#
_symmetry.space_group_name_H-M   'P 1'
#
loop_
_entity.id
_entity.type
_entity.pdbx_description
1 polymer ?
#
loop_
_entity_poly.entity_id
_entity_poly.type
_entity_poly.pdbx_seq_one_letter_code
_entity_poly.pdbx_strand_id
1 'polypeptide(L)' 'DLSSNMISELPPHIFKDLKCLQKLNLSSNPLLYLHKSQFGSLKQLQS' A
#
# COMPACT_ATOMS: atom_id res chain seq x y z
N ASP A 1 -9.82 1.69 1.46
CA ASP A 1 -9.47 1.12 2.76
C ASP A 1 -9.17 -0.35 2.53
N LEU A 2 -8.03 -0.85 3.01
CA LEU A 2 -7.64 -2.26 2.96
C LEU A 2 -7.33 -2.80 4.35
N SER A 3 -7.76 -2.10 5.40
CA SER A 3 -7.54 -2.53 6.77
C SER A 3 -8.29 -3.82 7.12
N SER A 4 -7.77 -4.55 8.10
CA SER A 4 -8.37 -5.78 8.65
C SER A 4 -8.62 -6.87 7.61
N ASN A 5 -7.64 -7.05 6.72
CA ASN A 5 -7.65 -8.14 5.76
C ASN A 5 -6.53 -9.15 6.07
N MET A 6 -6.48 -10.22 5.29
CA MET A 6 -5.45 -11.26 5.39
C MET A 6 -4.33 -11.06 4.36
N ILE A 7 -3.96 -9.80 4.11
CA ILE A 7 -2.90 -9.49 3.15
C ILE A 7 -1.54 -9.75 3.81
N SER A 8 -0.90 -10.87 3.46
CA SER A 8 0.43 -11.23 3.95
C SER A 8 1.56 -10.59 3.14
N GLU A 9 1.30 -10.35 1.86
CA GLU A 9 2.24 -9.76 0.92
C GLU A 9 1.52 -8.83 -0.06
N LEU A 10 2.26 -7.84 -0.57
CA LEU A 10 1.78 -6.95 -1.61
C LEU A 10 2.63 -7.19 -2.86
N PRO A 11 2.03 -7.46 -4.02
CA PRO A 11 2.77 -7.58 -5.26
C PRO A 11 3.53 -6.29 -5.59
N PRO A 12 4.70 -6.38 -6.24
CA PRO A 12 5.41 -5.20 -6.71
C PRO A 12 4.52 -4.41 -7.66
N HIS A 13 4.56 -3.08 -7.53
CA HIS A 13 3.85 -2.14 -8.41
C HIS A 13 2.30 -2.24 -8.38
N ILE A 14 1.68 -2.90 -7.39
CA ILE A 14 0.21 -3.00 -7.27
C ILE A 14 -0.49 -1.63 -7.20
N PHE A 15 0.21 -0.60 -6.72
CA PHE A 15 -0.28 0.77 -6.61
C PHE A 15 0.26 1.72 -7.70
N LYS A 16 0.87 1.20 -8.77
CA LYS A 16 1.53 2.04 -9.80
C LYS A 16 0.60 3.03 -10.48
N ASP A 17 -0.66 2.64 -10.68
CA ASP A 17 -1.64 3.42 -11.43
C ASP A 17 -2.46 4.36 -10.52
N LEU A 18 -2.37 4.20 -9.20
CA LEU A 18 -3.12 4.97 -8.21
C LEU A 18 -2.43 6.31 -7.88
N LYS A 19 -2.07 7.09 -8.90
CA LYS A 19 -1.26 8.33 -8.76
C LYS A 19 -1.91 9.41 -7.89
N CYS A 20 -3.25 9.40 -7.82
CA CYS A 20 -4.04 10.35 -7.05
C CYS A 20 -4.44 9.82 -5.66
N LEU A 21 -3.96 8.64 -5.25
CA LEU A 21 -4.30 8.07 -3.96
C LEU A 21 -3.67 8.90 -2.84
N GLN A 22 -4.52 9.43 -1.95
CA GLN A 22 -4.10 10.26 -0.83
C GLN A 22 -4.07 9.51 0.50
N LYS A 23 -4.92 8.51 0.67
CA LYS A 23 -5.03 7.72 1.90
C LYS A 23 -5.04 6.24 1.56
N LEU A 24 -4.15 5.50 2.19
CA LEU A 24 -4.06 4.05 2.09
C LEU A 24 -3.97 3.48 3.50
N ASN A 25 -5.01 2.78 3.92
CA ASN A 25 -5.01 2.08 5.20
C ASN A 25 -4.73 0.60 4.96
N LEU A 26 -3.63 0.11 5.52
CA LEU A 26 -3.22 -1.30 5.52
C LEU A 26 -3.18 -1.87 6.94
N SER A 27 -3.72 -1.17 7.94
CA SER A 27 -3.71 -1.60 9.33
C SER A 27 -4.36 -2.97 9.50
N SER A 28 -3.95 -3.72 10.52
CA SER A 28 -4.54 -5.04 10.82
C SER A 28 -4.43 -6.04 9.65
N ASN A 29 -3.36 -5.97 8.88
CA ASN A 29 -2.97 -7.02 7.94
C ASN A 29 -1.69 -7.72 8.44
N PRO A 30 -1.56 -9.04 8.25
CA PRO A 30 -0.35 -9.78 8.62
C PRO A 30 0.82 -9.54 7.63
N LEU A 31 1.03 -8.28 7.21
CA LEU A 31 2.09 -7.90 6.28
C LEU A 31 3.46 -8.11 6.94
N LEU A 32 4.23 -9.05 6.41
CA LEU A 32 5.57 -9.37 6.95
C LEU A 32 6.63 -8.40 6.43
N TYR A 33 6.46 -7.89 5.21
CA TYR A 33 7.44 -7.07 4.51
C TYR A 33 6.76 -5.99 3.68
N LEU A 34 7.32 -4.78 3.73
CA LEU A 34 6.95 -3.67 2.86
C LEU A 34 8.20 -3.15 2.16
N HIS A 35 8.26 -3.29 0.84
CA HIS A 35 9.34 -2.70 0.06
C HIS A 35 9.16 -1.19 -0.03
N LYS A 36 10.24 -0.41 0.09
CA LYS A 36 10.17 1.07 -0.10
C LYS A 36 9.63 1.45 -1.48
N SER A 37 9.85 0.62 -2.50
CA SER A 37 9.36 0.84 -3.86
C SER A 37 7.86 0.61 -4.01
N GLN A 38 7.18 -0.06 -3.06
CA GLN A 38 5.75 -0.39 -3.14
C GLN A 38 4.89 0.87 -3.27
N PHE A 39 5.31 1.95 -2.62
CA PHE A 39 4.58 3.23 -2.56
C PHE A 39 5.24 4.32 -3.42
N GLY A 40 6.29 4.00 -4.19
CA GLY A 40 7.07 4.99 -4.94
C GLY A 40 6.28 5.76 -6.00
N SER A 41 5.20 5.16 -6.51
CA SER A 41 4.25 5.78 -7.46
C SER A 41 3.21 6.68 -6.79
N LEU A 42 2.99 6.55 -5.49
CA LEU A 42 1.93 7.24 -4.76
C LEU A 42 2.38 8.63 -4.31
N LYS A 43 2.60 9.53 -5.27
CA LYS A 43 3.14 10.88 -5.02
C LYS A 43 2.24 11.77 -4.16
N GLN A 44 0.94 11.47 -4.13
CA GLN A 44 -0.07 12.23 -3.39
C GLN A 44 -0.41 11.60 -2.03
N LEU A 45 0.25 10.49 -1.65
CA LEU A 45 -0.03 9.79 -0.41
C LEU A 45 0.37 10.65 0.78
N GLN A 46 -0.57 10.82 1.70
CA GLN A 46 -0.38 11.55 2.95
C GLN A 46 0.02 10.57 4.06
N SER A 47 0.86 11.05 4.98
CA SER A 47 1.23 10.36 6.21
C SER A 47 0.11 10.34 7.22
#